data_AF-A0AAP0ZKZ7-F1
#
_entry.id   AF-A0AAP0ZKZ7-F1
#
_cell.length_a   1.000
_cell.length_b   1.000
_cell.length_c   1.000
_cell.angle_alpha   90.00
_cell.angle_beta   90.00
_cell.angle_gamma   90.00
#
_symmetry.space_group_name_H-M   'P 1'
#
loop_
_entity.id
_entity.type
_entity.pdbx_description
1 polymer ?
#
loop_
_entity_poly.entity_id
_entity_poly.type
_entity_poly.pdbx_seq_one_letter_code
_entity_poly.pdbx_strand_id
1 'polypeptide(L)'
;IDDDSSIADAIAYKRQADSLGLTLFLWQEDDNTASAQATLEKLFRFFDEHPDVPELLLVTQDGEGPRYRWKSPGMPDKRPEAPHVPLLPDSMTALLVARSDRVDKLVRPYVVDVGDGINKDDTQYDIIKLWNFFWETRDVFDEKYEEAFNAEG
;
A
#
# COMPACT_ATOMS: atom_id res chain seq x y z
N ILE A 1 9.20 -15.50 -9.42
CA ILE A 1 7.85 -14.93 -9.51
C ILE A 1 8.06 -13.43 -9.53
N ASP A 2 8.20 -12.93 -10.75
CA ASP A 2 8.24 -11.51 -11.11
C ASP A 2 6.82 -11.30 -11.65
N ASP A 3 5.98 -10.65 -10.86
CA ASP A 3 4.53 -10.55 -11.11
C ASP A 3 4.14 -9.16 -11.63
N ASP A 4 5.11 -8.36 -12.11
CA ASP A 4 4.91 -6.95 -12.46
C ASP A 4 4.26 -6.10 -11.31
N SER A 5 4.16 -6.65 -10.10
CA SER A 5 3.57 -5.98 -8.94
C SER A 5 4.55 -4.93 -8.40
N SER A 6 4.20 -3.66 -8.63
CA SER A 6 4.88 -2.51 -8.03
C SER A 6 4.56 -2.38 -6.55
N ILE A 7 5.28 -1.51 -5.83
CA ILE A 7 4.94 -1.19 -4.43
C ILE A 7 3.50 -0.63 -4.31
N ALA A 8 2.99 -0.01 -5.38
CA ALA A 8 1.63 0.48 -5.45
C ALA A 8 0.61 -0.66 -5.43
N ASP A 9 0.86 -1.70 -6.22
CA ASP A 9 0.05 -2.91 -6.22
C ASP A 9 0.10 -3.60 -4.85
N ALA A 10 1.30 -3.72 -4.26
CA ALA A 10 1.45 -4.28 -2.93
C ALA A 10 0.68 -3.48 -1.85
N ILE A 11 0.72 -2.14 -1.87
CA ILE A 11 -0.06 -1.30 -0.95
C ILE A 11 -1.55 -1.45 -1.22
N ALA A 12 -1.98 -1.45 -2.48
CA ALA A 12 -3.38 -1.57 -2.86
C ALA A 12 -3.95 -2.94 -2.46
N TYR A 13 -3.18 -4.01 -2.63
CA TYR A 13 -3.53 -5.36 -2.20
C TYR A 13 -3.55 -5.45 -0.68
N LYS A 14 -2.46 -5.05 0.01
CA LYS A 14 -2.35 -5.18 1.47
C LYS A 14 -3.37 -4.35 2.22
N ARG A 15 -3.67 -3.11 1.78
CA ARG A 15 -4.74 -2.31 2.40
C ARG A 15 -6.10 -3.00 2.30
N GLN A 16 -6.39 -3.64 1.15
CA GLN A 16 -7.65 -4.36 0.98
C GLN A 16 -7.64 -5.63 1.85
N ALA A 17 -6.53 -6.37 1.84
CA ALA A 17 -6.35 -7.56 2.65
C ALA A 17 -6.51 -7.29 4.16
N ASP A 18 -6.02 -6.13 4.61
CA ASP A 18 -6.02 -5.69 6.01
C ASP A 18 -7.22 -4.78 6.34
N SER A 19 -8.26 -4.74 5.49
CA SER A 19 -9.50 -4.01 5.77
C SER A 19 -9.38 -2.48 5.85
N LEU A 20 -8.26 -1.94 5.39
CA LEU A 20 -7.99 -0.50 5.25
C LEU A 20 -8.54 0.09 3.94
N GLY A 21 -9.41 -0.63 3.24
CA GLY A 21 -9.97 -0.31 1.91
C GLY A 21 -10.79 0.98 1.81
N LEU A 22 -10.92 1.72 2.91
CA LEU A 22 -11.71 2.94 3.02
C LEU A 22 -10.89 4.20 2.76
N THR A 23 -9.56 4.08 2.77
CA THR A 23 -8.67 5.17 2.40
C THR A 23 -8.28 5.02 0.94
N LEU A 24 -8.79 5.91 0.08
CA LEU A 24 -8.39 5.99 -1.31
C LEU A 24 -6.98 6.58 -1.39
N PHE A 25 -5.98 5.71 -1.54
CA PHE A 25 -4.66 6.11 -2.01
C PHE A 25 -4.64 6.04 -3.53
N LEU A 26 -4.29 7.16 -4.16
CA LEU A 26 -3.93 7.23 -5.57
C LEU A 26 -2.41 7.08 -5.68
N TRP A 27 -1.96 6.13 -6.48
CA TRP A 27 -0.54 6.02 -6.80
C TRP A 27 -0.12 7.19 -7.67
N GLN A 28 1.02 7.80 -7.32
CA GLN A 28 1.57 8.94 -8.03
C GLN A 28 2.89 8.59 -8.73
N GLU A 29 3.83 8.00 -8.00
CA GLU A 29 5.17 7.65 -8.49
C GLU A 29 5.78 6.57 -7.59
N ASP A 30 6.72 5.78 -8.13
CA ASP A 30 7.66 4.95 -7.38
C ASP A 30 9.07 5.08 -7.96
N ASP A 31 10.10 4.95 -7.12
CA ASP A 31 11.49 5.14 -7.52
C ASP A 31 12.45 4.34 -6.61
N ASN A 32 13.51 3.80 -7.21
CA ASN A 32 14.60 3.12 -6.51
C ASN A 32 15.77 4.11 -6.34
N THR A 33 15.79 4.82 -5.21
CA THR A 33 16.83 5.83 -4.90
C THR A 33 17.82 5.34 -3.85
N ALA A 34 19.07 5.78 -3.96
CA ALA A 34 20.09 5.59 -2.92
C ALA A 34 20.05 6.68 -1.83
N SER A 35 19.23 7.73 -1.99
CA SER A 35 19.14 8.86 -1.06
C SER A 35 17.69 9.26 -0.79
N ALA A 36 17.35 9.37 0.50
CA ALA A 36 16.05 9.88 0.95
C ALA A 36 15.83 11.35 0.58
N GLN A 37 16.90 12.15 0.44
CA GLN A 37 16.78 13.58 0.15
C GLN A 37 16.05 13.83 -1.18
N ALA A 38 16.43 13.11 -2.24
CA ALA A 38 15.81 13.27 -3.56
C ALA A 38 14.30 12.96 -3.51
N THR A 39 13.90 11.94 -2.75
CA THR A 39 12.48 11.59 -2.55
C THR A 39 11.73 12.67 -1.79
N LEU A 40 12.32 13.24 -0.74
CA LEU A 40 11.69 14.33 0.02
C LEU A 40 11.54 15.60 -0.82
N GLU A 41 12.53 15.93 -1.65
CA GLU A 41 12.44 17.06 -2.59
C GLU A 41 11.31 16.86 -3.62
N LYS A 42 11.14 15.64 -4.14
CA LYS A 42 10.00 15.30 -5.01
C LYS A 42 8.66 15.47 -4.28
N LEU A 43 8.56 14.99 -3.04
CA LEU A 43 7.35 15.13 -2.21
C LEU A 43 6.93 16.59 -2.03
N PHE A 44 7.87 17.48 -1.66
CA PHE A 44 7.53 18.89 -1.46
C PHE A 44 7.20 19.61 -2.76
N ARG A 45 7.93 19.34 -3.84
CA ARG A 45 7.59 19.86 -5.17
C ARG A 45 6.20 19.42 -5.63
N PHE A 46 5.82 18.17 -5.37
CA PHE A 46 4.47 17.69 -5.68
C PHE A 46 3.39 18.49 -4.93
N PHE A 47 3.60 18.82 -3.66
CA PHE A 47 2.66 19.69 -2.93
C PHE A 47 2.61 21.12 -3.48
N ASP A 48 3.73 21.66 -3.93
CA ASP A 48 3.80 22.99 -4.56
C ASP A 48 3.02 23.02 -5.88
N GLU A 49 3.14 21.96 -6.69
CA GLU A 49 2.45 21.80 -7.97
C GLU A 49 0.95 21.48 -7.80
N HIS A 50 0.57 20.82 -6.70
CA HIS A 50 -0.80 20.39 -6.42
C HIS A 50 -1.30 20.93 -5.06
N PRO A 51 -1.71 22.21 -4.97
CA PRO A 51 -2.04 22.89 -3.71
C PRO A 51 -3.32 22.42 -3.00
N ASP A 52 -4.10 21.57 -3.66
CA ASP A 52 -5.36 20.98 -3.23
C ASP A 52 -5.20 19.60 -2.57
N VAL A 53 -4.08 18.90 -2.79
CA VAL A 53 -3.85 17.58 -2.18
C VAL A 53 -3.69 17.69 -0.65
N PRO A 54 -4.56 17.09 0.17
CA PRO A 54 -4.51 17.30 1.61
C PRO A 54 -3.35 16.56 2.29
N GLU A 55 -3.01 15.36 1.82
CA GLU A 55 -2.05 14.47 2.44
C GLU A 55 -1.32 13.62 1.38
N LEU A 56 -0.10 13.19 1.70
CA LEU A 56 0.67 12.24 0.90
C LEU A 56 1.26 11.18 1.81
N LEU A 57 1.12 9.91 1.42
CA LEU A 57 1.75 8.78 2.09
C LEU A 57 3.01 8.36 1.31
N LEU A 58 4.17 8.54 1.93
CA LEU A 58 5.44 8.02 1.42
C LEU A 58 5.72 6.68 2.10
N VAL A 59 5.85 5.61 1.32
CA VAL A 59 6.27 4.30 1.83
C VAL A 59 7.62 3.95 1.21
N THR A 60 8.57 3.58 2.05
CA THR A 60 9.88 3.08 1.64
C THR A 60 10.08 1.69 2.22
N GLN A 61 10.73 0.83 1.44
CA GLN A 61 11.14 -0.49 1.87
C GLN A 61 12.55 -0.74 1.34
N ASP A 62 13.43 -1.23 2.19
CA ASP A 62 14.79 -1.60 1.81
C ASP A 62 15.24 -2.84 2.59
N GLY A 63 15.87 -3.78 1.91
CA GLY A 63 16.26 -5.07 2.48
C GLY A 63 16.77 -6.03 1.41
N GLU A 64 17.40 -7.12 1.83
CA GLU A 64 17.95 -8.11 0.88
C GLU A 64 16.86 -8.63 -0.08
N GLY A 65 15.71 -9.05 0.45
CA GLY A 65 14.62 -9.63 -0.34
C GLY A 65 14.08 -8.66 -1.38
N PRO A 66 13.63 -7.46 -0.97
CA PRO A 66 13.18 -6.41 -1.89
C PRO A 66 14.22 -6.03 -2.94
N ARG A 67 15.49 -5.87 -2.57
CA ARG A 67 16.55 -5.53 -3.53
C ARG A 67 16.80 -6.62 -4.57
N TYR A 68 16.75 -7.89 -4.20
CA TYR A 68 16.81 -8.99 -5.17
C TYR A 68 15.56 -9.04 -6.04
N ARG A 69 14.37 -8.85 -5.45
CA ARG A 69 13.09 -8.84 -6.18
C ARG A 69 13.07 -7.74 -7.25
N TRP A 70 13.53 -6.54 -6.93
CA TRP A 70 13.48 -5.38 -7.82
C TRP A 70 14.79 -5.08 -8.54
N LYS A 71 15.76 -5.99 -8.48
CA LYS A 71 17.09 -5.86 -9.12
C LYS A 71 17.77 -4.52 -8.77
N SER A 72 17.63 -4.08 -7.53
CA SER A 72 18.16 -2.80 -7.06
C SER A 72 19.70 -2.79 -7.10
N PRO A 73 20.34 -1.65 -7.39
CA PRO A 73 21.80 -1.55 -7.43
C PRO A 73 22.48 -1.95 -6.11
N GLY A 74 23.68 -2.52 -6.21
CA GLY A 74 24.53 -2.81 -5.05
C GLY A 74 24.35 -4.20 -4.44
N MET A 75 23.51 -5.06 -5.01
CA MET A 75 23.42 -6.48 -4.65
C MET A 75 24.30 -7.34 -5.57
N PRO A 76 24.81 -8.48 -5.09
CA PRO A 76 25.38 -9.52 -5.96
C PRO A 76 24.36 -9.99 -7.01
N ASP A 77 24.82 -10.51 -8.16
CA ASP A 77 23.93 -10.94 -9.27
C ASP A 77 22.96 -12.06 -8.89
N LYS A 78 23.29 -12.86 -7.87
CA LYS A 78 22.49 -14.00 -7.42
C LYS A 78 22.30 -13.97 -5.92
N ARG A 79 21.09 -14.31 -5.50
CA ARG A 79 20.76 -14.56 -4.10
C ARG A 79 21.36 -15.91 -3.67
N PRO A 80 21.93 -16.02 -2.46
CA PRO A 80 22.38 -17.32 -1.96
C PRO A 80 21.24 -18.34 -1.93
N GLU A 81 21.50 -19.55 -2.43
CA GLU A 81 20.49 -20.63 -2.52
C GLU A 81 20.23 -21.31 -1.17
N ALA A 82 21.20 -21.28 -0.26
CA ALA A 82 21.09 -21.85 1.08
C ALA A 82 20.58 -20.81 2.10
N PRO A 83 19.97 -21.27 3.22
CA PRO A 83 19.67 -20.39 4.35
C PRO A 83 20.92 -19.63 4.81
N HIS A 84 20.80 -18.32 4.95
CA HIS A 84 21.92 -17.45 5.33
C HIS A 84 21.43 -16.25 6.14
N VAL A 85 22.36 -15.56 6.79
CA VAL A 85 22.11 -14.27 7.43
C VAL A 85 21.94 -13.22 6.32
N PRO A 86 20.85 -12.44 6.31
CA PRO A 86 20.64 -11.44 5.27
C PRO A 86 21.81 -10.47 5.14
N LEU A 87 22.21 -10.16 3.91
CA LEU A 87 23.23 -9.15 3.62
C LEU A 87 22.80 -7.75 4.09
N LEU A 88 21.49 -7.49 4.03
CA LEU A 88 20.87 -6.28 4.52
C LEU A 88 19.59 -6.65 5.26
N PRO A 89 19.42 -6.27 6.54
CA PRO A 89 18.18 -6.50 7.26
C PRO A 89 17.04 -5.71 6.60
N ASP A 90 15.84 -6.27 6.64
CA ASP A 90 14.66 -5.59 6.14
C ASP A 90 14.34 -4.38 7.01
N SER A 91 14.06 -3.26 6.34
CA SER A 91 13.68 -1.99 6.91
C SER A 91 12.56 -1.37 6.08
N MET A 92 11.64 -0.70 6.76
CA MET A 92 10.51 -0.04 6.14
C MET A 92 10.19 1.24 6.88
N THR A 93 9.76 2.27 6.18
CA THR A 93 9.23 3.49 6.79
C THR A 93 8.00 3.95 6.03
N ALA A 94 6.97 4.36 6.75
CA ALA A 94 5.81 5.04 6.20
C ALA A 94 5.71 6.43 6.83
N LEU A 95 5.62 7.47 6.00
CA LEU A 95 5.45 8.86 6.41
C LEU A 95 4.18 9.42 5.79
N LEU A 96 3.18 9.72 6.64
CA LEU A 96 2.03 10.50 6.23
C LEU A 96 2.36 11.99 6.43
N VAL A 97 2.45 12.74 5.34
CA VAL A 97 2.71 14.18 5.36
C VAL A 97 1.40 14.89 5.06
N ALA A 98 0.91 15.66 6.02
CA ALA A 98 -0.39 16.32 5.95
C ALA A 98 -0.24 17.83 5.96
N ARG A 99 -1.01 18.53 5.11
CA ARG A 99 -1.20 19.97 5.18
C ARG A 99 -2.43 20.25 6.04
N SER A 100 -2.21 20.58 7.30
CA SER A 100 -3.28 20.64 8.30
C SER A 100 -4.46 21.51 7.88
N ASP A 101 -4.20 22.66 7.24
CA ASP A 101 -5.24 23.56 6.74
C ASP A 101 -6.09 22.92 5.62
N ARG A 102 -5.48 22.09 4.76
CA ARG A 102 -6.17 21.34 3.72
C ARG A 102 -6.91 20.14 4.29
N VAL A 103 -6.33 19.41 5.23
CA VAL A 103 -7.02 18.33 5.96
C VAL A 103 -8.26 18.86 6.65
N ASP A 104 -8.15 19.95 7.39
CA ASP A 104 -9.27 20.54 8.13
C ASP A 104 -10.37 21.07 7.20
N LYS A 105 -10.01 21.52 5.99
CA LYS A 105 -10.97 22.05 5.01
C LYS A 105 -11.58 20.98 4.11
N LEU A 106 -10.81 19.97 3.71
CA LEU A 106 -11.15 19.04 2.63
C LEU A 106 -11.41 17.61 3.10
N VAL A 107 -10.92 17.22 4.27
CA VAL A 107 -11.06 15.86 4.80
C VAL A 107 -11.98 15.86 6.02
N ARG A 108 -11.60 16.58 7.09
CA ARG A 108 -12.28 16.55 8.40
C ARG A 108 -13.79 16.77 8.35
N PRO A 109 -14.36 17.66 7.52
CA PRO A 109 -15.80 17.88 7.45
C PRO A 109 -16.62 16.68 6.94
N TYR A 110 -15.95 15.72 6.29
CA TYR A 110 -16.59 14.55 5.67
C TYR A 110 -16.27 13.24 6.42
N VAL A 111 -15.48 13.31 7.49
CA VAL A 111 -15.17 12.15 8.32
C VAL A 111 -16.42 11.73 9.08
N VAL A 112 -16.79 10.46 8.99
CA VAL A 112 -17.85 9.86 9.80
C VAL A 112 -17.26 9.54 11.16
N ASP A 113 -17.92 10.01 12.22
CA ASP A 113 -17.56 9.64 13.59
C ASP A 113 -17.98 8.18 13.82
N VAL A 114 -16.99 7.30 13.82
CA VAL A 114 -17.14 5.89 14.13
C VAL A 114 -16.25 5.62 15.33
N GLY A 115 -16.85 5.12 16.41
CA GLY A 115 -16.10 4.83 17.63
C GLY A 115 -14.98 3.81 17.40
N ASP A 116 -13.96 3.85 18.25
CA ASP A 116 -12.89 2.86 18.23
C ASP A 116 -13.45 1.45 18.52
N GLY A 117 -12.79 0.42 17.98
CA GLY A 117 -13.08 -0.98 18.31
C GLY A 117 -14.27 -1.60 17.58
N ILE A 118 -14.78 -0.95 16.53
CA ILE A 118 -15.73 -1.57 15.61
C ILE A 118 -15.13 -2.79 14.91
N ASN A 119 -15.94 -3.82 14.71
CA ASN A 119 -15.55 -5.06 14.05
C ASN A 119 -16.59 -5.48 12.99
N LYS A 120 -16.36 -6.63 12.35
CA LYS A 120 -17.22 -7.14 11.27
C LYS A 120 -18.70 -7.33 11.63
N ASP A 121 -19.02 -7.46 12.91
CA ASP A 121 -20.38 -7.67 13.40
C ASP A 121 -21.11 -6.34 13.67
N ASP A 122 -20.40 -5.21 13.67
CA ASP A 122 -20.91 -3.84 13.88
C ASP A 122 -21.62 -3.27 12.64
N THR A 123 -22.56 -4.06 12.12
CA THR A 123 -23.29 -3.80 10.87
C THR A 123 -24.20 -2.58 10.91
N GLN A 124 -24.36 -1.91 12.06
CA GLN A 124 -24.99 -0.59 12.10
C GLN A 124 -24.21 0.46 11.30
N TYR A 125 -22.89 0.32 11.17
CA TYR A 125 -22.06 1.28 10.45
C TYR A 125 -21.93 0.89 8.98
N ASP A 126 -22.16 1.84 8.07
CA ASP A 126 -22.08 1.60 6.63
C ASP A 126 -20.68 1.15 6.18
N ILE A 127 -19.65 1.59 6.91
CA ILE A 127 -18.26 1.17 6.74
C ILE A 127 -18.07 -0.36 6.90
N ILE A 128 -18.76 -0.96 7.87
CA ILE A 128 -18.73 -2.41 8.13
C ILE A 128 -19.57 -3.17 7.10
N LYS A 129 -20.67 -2.58 6.63
CA LYS A 129 -21.47 -3.17 5.52
C LYS A 129 -20.66 -3.26 4.24
N LEU A 130 -19.94 -2.19 3.88
CA LEU A 130 -19.07 -2.16 2.70
C LEU A 130 -17.93 -3.18 2.82
N TRP A 131 -17.34 -3.31 4.00
CA TRP A 131 -16.32 -4.32 4.29
C TRP A 131 -16.84 -5.74 4.08
N ASN A 132 -18.00 -6.07 4.66
CA ASN A 132 -18.63 -7.39 4.51
C ASN A 132 -18.93 -7.70 3.03
N PHE A 133 -19.46 -6.71 2.30
CA PHE A 133 -19.75 -6.85 0.87
C PHE A 133 -18.49 -7.14 0.04
N PHE A 134 -17.38 -6.45 0.31
CA PHE A 134 -16.11 -6.68 -0.39
C PHE A 134 -15.65 -8.13 -0.25
N TRP A 135 -15.62 -8.66 0.99
CA TRP A 135 -15.15 -10.02 1.23
C TRP A 135 -16.08 -11.08 0.65
N GLU A 136 -17.38 -10.90 0.78
CA GLU A 136 -18.37 -11.79 0.13
C GLU A 136 -18.15 -11.82 -1.39
N THR A 137 -17.92 -10.66 -2.01
CA THR A 137 -17.67 -10.56 -3.45
C THR A 137 -16.33 -11.21 -3.84
N ARG A 138 -15.27 -11.00 -3.05
CA ARG A 138 -13.97 -11.65 -3.27
C ARG A 138 -14.11 -13.16 -3.20
N ASP A 139 -14.74 -13.70 -2.16
CA ASP A 139 -14.86 -15.15 -1.96
C ASP A 139 -15.58 -15.81 -3.15
N VAL A 140 -16.66 -15.18 -3.63
CA VAL A 140 -17.39 -15.62 -4.83
C VAL A 140 -16.53 -15.52 -6.09
N PHE A 141 -15.68 -14.49 -6.20
CA PHE A 141 -14.77 -14.35 -7.34
C PHE A 141 -13.67 -15.42 -7.32
N ASP A 142 -13.03 -15.64 -6.17
CA ASP A 142 -11.96 -16.61 -5.98
C ASP A 142 -12.48 -18.02 -6.26
N GLU A 143 -13.66 -18.39 -5.76
CA GLU A 143 -14.31 -19.68 -6.04
C GLU A 143 -14.50 -19.89 -7.56
N LYS A 144 -15.07 -18.90 -8.26
CA LYS A 144 -15.27 -18.97 -9.72
C LYS A 144 -13.96 -19.05 -10.49
N TYR A 145 -12.95 -18.31 -10.05
CA TYR A 145 -11.63 -18.32 -10.67
C TYR A 145 -10.95 -19.68 -10.50
N GLU A 146 -10.96 -20.24 -9.30
CA GLU A 146 -10.42 -21.57 -9.01
C GLU A 146 -11.15 -22.66 -9.81
N GLU A 147 -12.48 -22.60 -9.89
CA GLU A 147 -13.27 -23.52 -10.72
C GLU A 147 -12.87 -23.44 -12.20
N ALA A 148 -12.74 -22.22 -12.76
CA ALA A 148 -12.34 -22.01 -14.14
C ALA A 148 -10.90 -22.49 -14.40
N PHE A 149 -9.96 -22.15 -13.51
CA PHE A 149 -8.57 -22.55 -13.60
C PHE A 149 -8.41 -24.08 -13.56
N ASN A 150 -9.10 -24.74 -12.63
CA ASN A 150 -9.09 -26.20 -12.52
C ASN A 150 -9.79 -26.89 -13.72
N ALA A 151 -10.71 -26.20 -14.40
CA ALA A 151 -11.34 -26.70 -15.62
C ALA A 151 -10.45 -26.58 -16.87
N GLU A 152 -9.43 -25.70 -16.85
CA GLU A 152 -8.50 -25.48 -17.95
C GLU A 152 -7.29 -26.44 -17.94
N GLY A 153 -7.00 -27.11 -16.82
CA GLY A 153 -6.09 -28.27 -16.72
C GLY A 153 -4.76 -28.02 -16.00
#